data_AF-A0A959FD98-F1
#
_entry.id   AF-A0A959FD98-F1
#
_cell.length_a   1.000
_cell.length_b   1.000
_cell.length_c   1.000
_cell.angle_alpha   90.00
_cell.angle_beta   90.00
_cell.angle_gamma   90.00
#
_symmetry.space_group_name_H-M   'P 1'
#
loop_
_entity.id
_entity.type
_entity.pdbx_description
1 polymer ?
#
loop_
_entity_poly.entity_id
_entity_poly.type
_entity_poly.pdbx_seq_one_letter_code
_entity_poly.pdbx_strand_id
1 'polypeptide(L)'
;HLIVERSIRKETEKKINSITAKINEAFDEKTLLTLVNKIWEEQKSVIESFLNEASQLKRLDALVKYVEEKFKEFDNGVPFEIKQMDPWDLTITIIDISKGTLIYHPNSEQVNKSKSQKQPYQRILKERTGSFVWFNNFMSEQFLAREFKTHKLNSDGRITKIFFEEVRKLGVIVVFESHINLLGSFRRIS
;
A
#
# COMPACT_ATOMS: atom_id res chain seq x y z
N HIS A 1 -14.25 -13.44 -23.86
CA HIS A 1 -13.02 -13.00 -23.18
C HIS A 1 -12.60 -11.58 -23.55
N LEU A 2 -12.23 -11.28 -24.81
CA LEU A 2 -11.73 -9.94 -25.22
C LEU A 2 -12.68 -8.74 -24.95
N ILE A 3 -14.00 -8.92 -24.97
CA ILE A 3 -14.97 -7.84 -24.72
C ILE A 3 -15.07 -7.51 -23.22
N VAL A 4 -14.98 -8.52 -22.36
CA VAL A 4 -15.03 -8.37 -20.89
C VAL A 4 -13.78 -7.65 -20.38
N GLU A 5 -12.60 -8.05 -20.88
CA GLU A 5 -11.32 -7.40 -20.56
C GLU A 5 -11.30 -5.92 -20.98
N ARG A 6 -11.86 -5.59 -22.16
CA ARG A 6 -11.97 -4.19 -22.62
C ARG A 6 -12.93 -3.36 -21.79
N SER A 7 -13.99 -3.96 -21.25
CA SER A 7 -14.97 -3.25 -20.41
C SER A 7 -14.39 -2.94 -19.03
N ILE A 8 -13.76 -3.94 -18.39
CA ILE A 8 -13.09 -3.77 -17.09
C ILE A 8 -12.00 -2.71 -17.21
N ARG A 9 -11.15 -2.79 -18.24
CA ARG A 9 -10.08 -1.81 -18.47
C ARG A 9 -10.60 -0.37 -18.58
N LYS A 10 -11.69 -0.14 -19.33
CA LYS A 10 -12.29 1.20 -19.46
C LYS A 10 -12.88 1.73 -18.16
N GLU A 11 -13.45 0.85 -17.33
CA GLU A 11 -14.02 1.22 -16.04
C GLU A 11 -12.92 1.56 -15.03
N THR A 12 -11.85 0.75 -14.99
CA THR A 12 -10.67 1.02 -14.19
C THR A 12 -9.98 2.33 -14.62
N GLU A 13 -9.78 2.55 -15.93
CA GLU A 13 -9.21 3.81 -16.47
C GLU A 13 -10.05 5.04 -16.08
N LYS A 14 -11.38 4.93 -16.06
CA LYS A 14 -12.25 6.01 -15.57
C LYS A 14 -12.09 6.26 -14.07
N LYS A 15 -11.99 5.21 -13.25
CA LYS A 15 -11.76 5.34 -11.80
C LYS A 15 -10.43 6.05 -11.51
N ILE A 16 -9.35 5.66 -12.21
CA ILE A 16 -8.03 6.33 -12.11
C ILE A 16 -8.16 7.81 -12.45
N ASN A 17 -8.70 8.13 -13.63
CA ASN A 17 -8.81 9.51 -14.09
C ASN A 17 -9.64 10.35 -13.12
N SER A 18 -10.67 9.77 -12.51
CA SER A 18 -11.45 10.43 -11.46
C SER A 18 -10.65 10.66 -10.18
N ILE A 19 -9.89 9.67 -9.71
CA ILE A 19 -9.05 9.79 -8.51
C ILE A 19 -7.95 10.84 -8.74
N THR A 20 -7.25 10.76 -9.87
CA THR A 20 -6.21 11.72 -10.27
C THR A 20 -6.78 13.13 -10.40
N ALA A 21 -7.94 13.30 -11.05
CA ALA A 21 -8.61 14.60 -11.13
C ALA A 21 -8.95 15.16 -9.75
N LYS A 22 -9.55 14.35 -8.86
CA LYS A 22 -9.89 14.77 -7.49
C LYS A 22 -8.65 15.11 -6.65
N ILE A 23 -7.54 14.40 -6.83
CA ILE A 23 -6.26 14.69 -6.17
C ILE A 23 -5.71 16.04 -6.69
N ASN A 24 -5.78 16.26 -8.00
CA ASN A 24 -5.30 17.50 -8.63
C ASN A 24 -6.18 18.72 -8.29
N GLU A 25 -7.49 18.51 -8.07
CA GLU A 25 -8.45 19.54 -7.66
C GLU A 25 -8.38 19.88 -6.16
N ALA A 26 -7.72 19.05 -5.35
CA ALA A 26 -7.55 19.31 -3.92
C ALA A 26 -6.51 20.43 -3.71
N PHE A 27 -6.98 21.68 -3.65
CA PHE A 27 -6.14 22.86 -3.47
C PHE A 27 -5.52 22.99 -2.07
N ASP A 28 -6.07 22.30 -1.07
CA ASP A 28 -5.57 22.29 0.30
C ASP A 28 -5.40 20.86 0.85
N GLU A 29 -4.46 20.75 1.78
CA GLU A 29 -3.99 19.50 2.38
C GLU A 29 -5.08 18.70 3.11
N LYS A 30 -5.99 19.38 3.81
CA LYS A 30 -7.06 18.72 4.55
C LYS A 30 -8.03 18.03 3.61
N THR A 31 -8.31 18.66 2.46
CA THR A 31 -9.11 18.07 1.39
C THR A 31 -8.42 16.85 0.78
N LEU A 32 -7.12 16.93 0.49
CA LEU A 32 -6.35 15.80 -0.04
C LEU A 32 -6.33 14.60 0.91
N LEU A 33 -6.06 14.82 2.20
CA LEU A 33 -6.05 13.75 3.21
C LEU A 33 -7.44 13.13 3.39
N THR A 34 -8.50 13.92 3.33
CA THR A 34 -9.89 13.42 3.43
C THR A 34 -10.23 12.53 2.23
N LEU A 35 -9.86 12.96 1.01
CA LEU A 35 -10.06 12.20 -0.21
C LEU A 35 -9.28 10.88 -0.19
N VAL A 36 -8.00 10.95 0.15
CA VAL A 36 -7.11 9.80 0.24
C VAL A 36 -7.61 8.79 1.30
N ASN A 37 -8.02 9.28 2.47
CA ASN A 37 -8.62 8.42 3.50
C ASN A 37 -9.91 7.76 3.01
N LYS A 38 -10.78 8.49 2.31
CA LYS A 38 -12.01 7.92 1.75
C LYS A 38 -11.70 6.78 0.76
N ILE A 39 -10.75 6.99 -0.16
CA ILE A 39 -10.33 5.96 -1.12
C ILE A 39 -9.80 4.72 -0.37
N TRP A 40 -9.01 4.91 0.69
CA TRP A 40 -8.53 3.78 1.48
C TRP A 40 -9.61 3.06 2.27
N GLU A 41 -10.57 3.78 2.87
CA GLU A 41 -11.67 3.14 3.59
C GLU A 41 -12.55 2.31 2.65
N GLU A 42 -12.71 2.71 1.38
CA GLU A 42 -13.38 1.91 0.36
C GLU A 42 -12.68 0.57 0.10
N GLN A 43 -11.35 0.49 0.28
CA GLN A 43 -10.56 -0.73 0.07
C GLN A 43 -10.32 -1.54 1.36
N LYS A 44 -10.66 -1.00 2.53
CA LYS A 44 -10.28 -1.56 3.83
C LYS A 44 -10.83 -2.96 4.08
N SER A 45 -12.10 -3.20 3.76
CA SER A 45 -12.76 -4.50 4.01
C SER A 45 -12.08 -5.65 3.27
N VAL A 46 -11.62 -5.40 2.04
CA VAL A 46 -10.92 -6.40 1.22
C VAL A 46 -9.51 -6.65 1.77
N ILE A 47 -8.81 -5.62 2.24
CA ILE A 47 -7.51 -5.77 2.92
C ILE A 47 -7.66 -6.59 4.21
N GLU A 48 -8.67 -6.30 5.02
CA GLU A 48 -8.95 -7.03 6.26
C GLU A 48 -9.31 -8.49 5.98
N SER A 49 -10.11 -8.77 4.94
CA SER A 49 -10.40 -10.14 4.52
C SER A 49 -9.14 -10.90 4.13
N PHE A 50 -8.27 -10.27 3.32
CA PHE A 50 -6.98 -10.85 2.92
C PHE A 50 -6.09 -11.19 4.13
N LEU A 51 -5.95 -10.27 5.09
CA LEU A 51 -5.12 -10.49 6.28
C LEU A 51 -5.69 -11.60 7.17
N ASN A 52 -7.01 -11.62 7.37
CA ASN A 52 -7.69 -12.67 8.12
C ASN A 52 -7.54 -14.05 7.46
N GLU A 53 -7.68 -14.14 6.13
CA GLU A 53 -7.43 -15.38 5.39
C GLU A 53 -5.98 -15.85 5.53
N ALA A 54 -5.02 -14.93 5.39
CA ALA A 54 -3.60 -15.21 5.57
C ALA A 54 -3.28 -15.74 6.98
N SER A 55 -3.93 -15.19 8.02
CA SER A 55 -3.73 -15.63 9.40
C SER A 55 -4.32 -17.01 9.71
N GLN A 56 -5.23 -17.54 8.88
CA GLN A 56 -5.73 -18.91 8.97
C GLN A 56 -4.77 -19.97 8.40
N LEU A 57 -3.78 -19.60 7.59
CA LEU A 57 -2.85 -20.56 6.97
C LEU A 57 -1.87 -21.17 7.98
N LYS A 58 -1.72 -22.50 7.97
CA LYS A 58 -0.94 -23.24 8.98
C LYS A 58 0.48 -23.61 8.57
N ARG A 59 0.87 -23.35 7.32
CA ARG A 59 2.21 -23.65 6.81
C ARG A 59 2.80 -22.44 6.10
N LEU A 60 4.11 -22.23 6.25
CA LEU A 60 4.80 -21.08 5.67
C LEU A 60 4.81 -21.10 4.14
N ASP A 61 5.04 -22.26 3.54
CA ASP A 61 5.00 -22.44 2.09
C ASP A 61 3.60 -22.14 1.51
N ALA A 62 2.55 -22.56 2.20
CA ALA A 62 1.17 -22.24 1.82
C ALA A 62 0.88 -20.73 1.93
N LEU A 63 1.40 -20.06 2.96
CA LEU A 63 1.27 -18.62 3.12
C LEU A 63 1.98 -17.85 2.00
N VAL A 64 3.24 -18.22 1.70
CA VAL A 64 4.00 -17.58 0.61
C VAL A 64 3.26 -17.74 -0.70
N LYS A 65 2.80 -18.96 -1.02
CA LYS A 65 2.05 -19.23 -2.25
C LYS A 65 0.74 -18.43 -2.32
N TYR A 66 -0.01 -18.36 -1.22
CA TYR A 66 -1.24 -17.57 -1.16
C TYR A 66 -0.97 -16.08 -1.40
N VAL A 67 0.06 -15.53 -0.78
CA VAL A 67 0.46 -14.12 -0.96
C VAL A 67 0.91 -13.86 -2.40
N GLU A 68 1.67 -14.76 -3.01
CA GLU A 68 2.09 -14.66 -4.41
C GLU A 68 0.90 -14.71 -5.38
N GLU A 69 -0.07 -15.60 -5.13
CA GLU A 69 -1.30 -15.70 -5.92
C GLU A 69 -2.14 -14.43 -5.79
N LYS A 70 -2.33 -13.93 -4.56
CA LYS A 70 -3.05 -12.68 -4.31
C LYS A 70 -2.38 -11.48 -4.96
N PHE A 71 -1.05 -11.39 -4.88
CA PHE A 71 -0.30 -10.33 -5.57
C PHE A 71 -0.52 -10.35 -7.09
N LYS A 72 -0.55 -11.54 -7.71
CA LYS A 72 -0.88 -11.68 -9.14
C LYS A 72 -2.32 -11.31 -9.45
N GLU A 73 -3.27 -11.66 -8.59
CA GLU A 73 -4.66 -11.20 -8.74
C GLU A 73 -4.71 -9.66 -8.74
N PHE A 74 -4.03 -9.01 -7.79
CA PHE A 74 -3.98 -7.56 -7.67
C PHE A 74 -3.33 -6.88 -8.87
N ASP A 75 -2.24 -7.42 -9.41
CA ASP A 75 -1.63 -6.93 -10.66
C ASP A 75 -2.57 -7.10 -11.87
N ASN A 76 -3.57 -7.97 -11.79
CA ASN A 76 -4.62 -8.12 -12.79
C ASN A 76 -5.89 -7.30 -12.48
N GLY A 77 -5.90 -6.53 -11.39
CA GLY A 77 -7.03 -5.68 -10.98
C GLY A 77 -8.14 -6.41 -10.21
N VAL A 78 -7.86 -7.59 -9.68
CA VAL A 78 -8.78 -8.39 -8.86
C VAL A 78 -8.19 -8.51 -7.45
N PRO A 79 -8.96 -8.58 -6.36
CA PRO A 79 -10.36 -8.20 -6.14
C PRO A 79 -10.64 -6.70 -5.98
N PHE A 80 -9.63 -5.82 -5.94
CA PHE A 80 -9.86 -4.38 -5.67
C PHE A 80 -10.47 -3.60 -6.85
N GLU A 81 -10.73 -4.25 -8.00
CA GLU A 81 -11.19 -3.63 -9.26
C GLU A 81 -10.22 -2.57 -9.85
N ILE A 82 -9.07 -2.39 -9.20
CA ILE A 82 -8.02 -1.45 -9.53
C ILE A 82 -6.74 -2.26 -9.66
N LYS A 83 -6.19 -2.30 -10.88
CA LYS A 83 -4.88 -2.87 -11.17
C LYS A 83 -3.80 -1.95 -10.60
N GLN A 84 -2.62 -2.47 -10.26
CA GLN A 84 -1.48 -1.60 -9.92
C GLN A 84 -1.22 -0.61 -11.08
N MET A 85 -1.40 0.69 -10.81
CA MET A 85 -1.38 1.71 -11.84
C MET A 85 -1.23 3.10 -11.23
N ASP A 86 -0.33 3.90 -11.76
CA ASP A 86 -0.10 5.28 -11.29
C ASP A 86 -1.41 6.10 -11.25
N PRO A 87 -1.69 6.87 -10.16
CA PRO A 87 -0.86 7.11 -8.98
C PRO A 87 -0.95 6.04 -7.88
N TRP A 88 -1.71 4.95 -8.06
CA TRP A 88 -2.00 3.99 -7.00
C TRP A 88 -1.34 2.62 -7.21
N ASP A 89 -0.53 2.19 -6.26
CA ASP A 89 0.07 0.85 -6.29
C ASP A 89 -0.03 0.16 -4.92
N LEU A 90 0.27 -1.15 -4.90
CA LEU A 90 0.13 -2.01 -3.72
C LEU A 90 1.38 -2.88 -3.58
N THR A 91 1.76 -3.19 -2.35
CA THR A 91 2.84 -4.15 -2.06
C THR A 91 2.40 -5.09 -0.94
N ILE A 92 2.72 -6.38 -1.06
CA ILE A 92 2.50 -7.35 0.02
C ILE A 92 3.83 -7.99 0.38
N THR A 93 4.16 -8.03 1.66
CA THR A 93 5.41 -8.60 2.15
C THR A 93 5.17 -9.56 3.31
N ILE A 94 6.13 -10.46 3.53
CA ILE A 94 6.14 -11.36 4.68
C ILE A 94 7.46 -11.15 5.42
N ILE A 95 7.38 -10.93 6.73
CA ILE A 95 8.53 -10.64 7.60
C ILE A 95 8.69 -11.75 8.63
N ASP A 96 9.91 -12.27 8.76
CA ASP A 96 10.32 -13.15 9.85
C ASP A 96 10.43 -12.34 11.15
N ILE A 97 9.65 -12.73 12.17
CA ILE A 97 9.63 -12.02 13.46
C ILE A 97 10.96 -12.11 14.20
N SER A 98 11.61 -13.27 14.15
CA SER A 98 12.83 -13.57 14.91
C SER A 98 14.05 -12.87 14.35
N LYS A 99 14.11 -12.73 13.03
CA LYS A 99 15.25 -12.14 12.30
C LYS A 99 15.00 -10.70 11.88
N GLY A 100 13.73 -10.26 11.83
CA GLY A 100 13.35 -8.98 11.24
C GLY A 100 13.68 -8.89 9.75
N THR A 101 13.73 -10.03 9.05
CA THR A 101 14.11 -10.13 7.64
C THR A 101 12.92 -10.47 6.76
N LEU A 102 12.93 -10.02 5.51
CA LEU A 102 11.91 -10.37 4.54
C LEU A 102 12.03 -11.85 4.13
N ILE A 103 10.92 -12.57 4.27
CA ILE A 103 10.72 -13.91 3.70
C ILE A 103 10.22 -13.78 2.26
N TYR A 104 9.34 -12.79 2.01
CA TYR A 104 8.79 -12.51 0.69
C TYR A 104 8.68 -11.01 0.45
N HIS A 105 9.02 -10.60 -0.76
CA HIS A 105 8.75 -9.29 -1.33
C HIS A 105 8.65 -9.45 -2.86
N PRO A 106 7.69 -8.81 -3.54
CA PRO A 106 7.50 -8.99 -4.99
C PRO A 106 8.75 -8.58 -5.81
N ASN A 107 9.50 -7.58 -5.33
CA ASN A 107 10.79 -7.14 -5.90
C ASN A 107 12.03 -7.49 -5.04
N SER A 108 12.08 -8.69 -4.45
CA SER A 108 13.13 -9.10 -3.48
C SER A 108 14.58 -8.89 -3.95
N GLU A 109 14.87 -9.03 -5.25
CA GLU A 109 16.20 -8.76 -5.82
C GLU A 109 16.65 -7.30 -5.68
N GLN A 110 15.72 -6.36 -5.72
CA GLN A 110 15.99 -4.92 -5.56
C GLN A 110 16.11 -4.55 -4.08
N VAL A 111 15.30 -5.17 -3.23
CA VAL A 111 15.27 -4.87 -1.79
C VAL A 111 16.53 -5.34 -1.08
N ASN A 112 17.07 -6.50 -1.46
CA ASN A 112 18.32 -7.01 -0.88
C ASN A 112 19.55 -6.12 -1.18
N LYS A 113 19.47 -5.23 -2.18
CA LYS A 113 20.54 -4.30 -2.55
C LYS A 113 20.50 -2.96 -1.79
N SER A 114 19.38 -2.61 -1.16
CA SER A 114 19.20 -1.31 -0.50
C SER A 114 19.33 -1.42 1.03
N LYS A 115 20.37 -0.80 1.62
CA LYS A 115 20.53 -0.70 3.09
C LYS A 115 19.44 0.15 3.74
N SER A 116 18.88 1.15 3.05
CA SER A 116 17.85 2.06 3.59
C SER A 116 16.45 1.43 3.65
N GLN A 117 16.17 0.41 2.83
CA GLN A 117 14.91 -0.36 2.89
C GLN A 117 14.85 -1.34 4.06
N LYS A 118 15.92 -1.45 4.88
CA LYS A 118 15.97 -2.32 6.06
C LYS A 118 15.30 -1.73 7.32
N GLN A 119 14.91 -0.45 7.33
CA GLN A 119 14.34 0.21 8.52
C GLN A 119 12.89 0.80 8.47
N PRO A 120 11.94 0.30 7.66
CA PRO A 120 10.51 0.55 7.90
C PRO A 120 9.86 -0.23 9.04
N TYR A 121 10.36 -1.44 9.31
CA TYR A 121 9.53 -2.46 9.97
C TYR A 121 9.70 -2.54 11.49
N GLN A 122 10.53 -1.70 12.12
CA GLN A 122 10.74 -1.79 13.59
C GLN A 122 9.43 -1.61 14.37
N ARG A 123 8.57 -0.70 13.92
CA ARG A 123 7.25 -0.50 14.52
C ARG A 123 6.35 -1.72 14.31
N ILE A 124 6.32 -2.27 13.10
CA ILE A 124 5.57 -3.49 12.76
C ILE A 124 6.04 -4.67 13.61
N LEU A 125 7.35 -4.82 13.76
CA LEU A 125 7.98 -5.80 14.64
C LEU A 125 7.70 -5.54 16.12
N LYS A 126 7.29 -4.34 16.53
CA LYS A 126 6.92 -4.06 17.93
C LYS A 126 5.43 -4.34 18.18
N GLU A 127 4.57 -3.86 17.29
CA GLU A 127 3.11 -3.89 17.46
C GLU A 127 2.49 -5.23 17.05
N ARG A 128 3.13 -5.97 16.12
CA ARG A 128 2.75 -7.30 15.60
C ARG A 128 1.44 -7.34 14.79
N THR A 129 0.43 -6.58 15.18
CA THR A 129 -0.81 -6.38 14.45
C THR A 129 -1.22 -4.91 14.52
N GLY A 130 -1.69 -4.34 13.42
CA GLY A 130 -2.17 -2.97 13.42
C GLY A 130 -2.25 -2.35 12.04
N SER A 131 -2.39 -1.02 12.05
CA SER A 131 -2.33 -0.21 10.84
C SER A 131 -1.75 1.16 11.15
N PHE A 132 -1.06 1.78 10.19
CA PHE A 132 -0.60 3.17 10.29
C PHE A 132 -0.39 3.76 8.89
N VAL A 133 -0.22 5.09 8.83
CA VAL A 133 0.01 5.85 7.60
C VAL A 133 1.40 6.49 7.66
N TRP A 134 2.12 6.53 6.54
CA TRP A 134 3.36 7.29 6.39
C TRP A 134 3.36 8.16 5.13
N PHE A 135 4.34 9.07 5.07
CA PHE A 135 4.67 9.85 3.87
C PHE A 135 6.13 9.60 3.47
N ASN A 136 6.38 9.51 2.15
CA ASN A 136 7.71 9.38 1.52
C ASN A 136 8.61 8.28 2.11
N ASN A 137 8.12 7.03 2.16
CA ASN A 137 8.92 5.87 2.57
C ASN A 137 9.71 6.16 3.87
N PHE A 138 9.05 6.07 5.04
CA PHE A 138 9.64 6.05 6.40
C PHE A 138 9.49 7.28 7.32
N MET A 139 8.72 8.34 6.99
CA MET A 139 8.31 9.32 8.02
C MET A 139 6.96 8.94 8.65
N SER A 140 7.05 8.42 9.88
CA SER A 140 5.94 7.87 10.69
C SER A 140 5.00 8.95 11.26
N GLU A 141 3.92 8.50 11.94
CA GLU A 141 2.85 9.22 12.67
C GLU A 141 3.17 10.58 13.34
N GLN A 142 4.44 10.94 13.56
CA GLN A 142 4.83 12.31 13.91
C GLN A 142 4.42 13.35 12.85
N PHE A 143 4.14 12.89 11.63
CA PHE A 143 3.60 13.67 10.51
C PHE A 143 2.08 13.90 10.58
N LEU A 144 1.34 13.05 11.30
CA LEU A 144 -0.11 13.23 11.56
C LEU A 144 -0.35 14.03 12.85
N ALA A 145 0.55 13.91 13.83
CA ALA A 145 0.47 14.61 15.12
C ALA A 145 1.05 16.04 15.08
N ARG A 146 1.76 16.41 14.02
CA ARG A 146 2.21 17.78 13.76
C ARG A 146 1.62 18.19 12.42
N GLU A 147 0.71 19.15 12.46
CA GLU A 147 0.26 19.91 11.30
C GLU A 147 1.41 20.03 10.30
N PHE A 148 1.20 19.62 9.05
CA PHE A 148 2.15 19.80 7.94
C PHE A 148 2.66 21.24 7.96
N LYS A 149 3.81 21.47 8.59
CA LYS A 149 4.51 22.74 8.46
C LYS A 149 5.25 22.70 7.13
N THR A 150 4.48 22.91 6.06
CA THR A 150 4.85 23.61 4.82
C THR A 150 6.31 23.52 4.38
N HIS A 151 6.90 22.33 4.40
CA HIS A 151 7.89 22.00 3.39
C HIS A 151 7.07 21.63 2.17
N LYS A 152 6.88 22.66 1.33
CA LYS A 152 6.11 22.64 0.10
C LYS A 152 6.21 21.26 -0.55
N LEU A 153 5.07 20.66 -0.88
CA LEU A 153 4.89 19.43 -1.66
C LEU A 153 5.41 19.63 -3.12
N ASN A 154 6.62 20.17 -3.27
CA ASN A 154 7.26 20.57 -4.52
C ASN A 154 7.99 19.41 -5.22
N SER A 155 7.86 18.21 -4.68
CA SER A 155 8.50 16.96 -5.12
C SER A 155 7.47 15.84 -5.10
N ASP A 156 7.67 14.83 -5.94
CA ASP A 156 6.87 13.61 -5.95
C ASP A 156 6.77 13.05 -4.53
N GLY A 157 5.54 12.98 -4.03
CA GLY A 157 5.21 12.52 -2.69
C GLY A 157 4.61 11.12 -2.76
N ARG A 158 4.84 10.25 -1.78
CA ARG A 158 4.14 8.97 -1.67
C ARG A 158 3.49 8.84 -0.31
N ILE A 159 2.15 8.82 -0.27
CA ILE A 159 1.45 8.44 0.96
C ILE A 159 1.29 6.92 0.94
N THR A 160 1.49 6.25 2.07
CA THR A 160 1.23 4.81 2.18
C THR A 160 0.45 4.51 3.43
N LYS A 161 -0.59 3.71 3.29
CA LYS A 161 -1.29 3.09 4.41
C LYS A 161 -0.85 1.64 4.51
N ILE A 162 -0.47 1.23 5.71
CA ILE A 162 0.02 -0.11 5.98
C ILE A 162 -0.96 -0.80 6.91
N PHE A 163 -1.28 -2.05 6.60
CA PHE A 163 -2.02 -2.98 7.45
C PHE A 163 -1.15 -4.21 7.66
N PHE A 164 -1.09 -4.73 8.88
CA PHE A 164 -0.27 -5.89 9.16
C PHE A 164 -0.87 -6.75 10.25
N GLU A 165 -0.67 -8.06 10.11
CA GLU A 165 -1.16 -9.07 11.04
C GLU A 165 -0.10 -10.15 11.27
N GLU A 166 0.11 -10.47 12.54
CA GLU A 166 0.96 -11.57 12.96
C GLU A 166 0.28 -12.92 12.71
N VAL A 167 0.93 -13.79 11.94
CA VAL A 167 0.56 -15.20 11.83
C VAL A 167 1.33 -15.98 12.89
N ARG A 168 0.85 -15.92 14.13
CA ARG A 168 1.56 -16.41 15.34
C ARG A 168 2.17 -17.80 15.21
N LYS A 169 1.39 -18.75 14.69
CA LYS A 169 1.80 -20.15 14.49
C LYS A 169 2.97 -20.33 13.51
N LEU A 170 3.24 -19.34 12.67
CA LEU A 170 4.32 -19.35 11.68
C LEU A 170 5.50 -18.45 12.08
N GLY A 171 5.35 -17.62 13.12
CA GLY A 171 6.39 -16.68 13.53
C GLY A 171 6.68 -15.60 12.48
N VAL A 172 5.66 -15.16 11.75
CA VAL A 172 5.78 -14.15 10.69
C VAL A 172 4.73 -13.05 10.83
N ILE A 173 4.99 -11.92 10.20
CA ILE A 173 4.02 -10.83 10.01
C ILE A 173 3.75 -10.69 8.52
N VAL A 174 2.49 -10.69 8.13
CA VAL A 174 2.06 -10.33 6.78
C VAL A 174 1.78 -8.84 6.77
N VAL A 175 2.37 -8.13 5.81
CA VAL A 175 2.23 -6.68 5.66
C VAL A 175 1.62 -6.37 4.31
N PHE A 176 0.54 -5.62 4.31
CA PHE A 176 -0.12 -5.06 3.14
C PHE A 176 0.11 -3.56 3.11
N GLU A 177 0.74 -3.05 2.06
CA GLU A 177 1.03 -1.65 1.84
C GLU A 177 0.21 -1.14 0.65
N SER A 178 -0.57 -0.07 0.84
CA SER A 178 -1.27 0.64 -0.22
C SER A 178 -0.67 2.02 -0.40
N HIS A 179 -0.21 2.32 -1.62
CA HIS A 179 0.56 3.51 -1.93
C HIS A 179 -0.21 4.43 -2.90
N ILE A 180 -0.12 5.73 -2.64
CA ILE A 180 -0.58 6.77 -3.55
C ILE A 180 0.61 7.69 -3.82
N ASN A 181 1.12 7.65 -5.05
CA ASN A 181 2.07 8.59 -5.59
C ASN A 181 1.35 9.91 -5.88
N LEU A 182 1.56 10.90 -5.03
CA LEU A 182 1.28 12.28 -5.35
C LEU A 182 2.32 12.70 -6.39
N LEU A 183 1.99 12.53 -7.67
CA LEU A 183 2.69 13.20 -8.75
C LEU A 183 2.80 14.69 -8.41
N GLY A 184 3.83 15.38 -8.89
CA GLY A 184 4.04 16.81 -8.69
C GLY A 184 2.94 17.73 -9.26
N SER A 185 1.67 17.51 -8.92
CA SER A 185 0.49 18.36 -9.17
C SER A 185 0.58 19.73 -8.49
N PHE A 186 1.61 19.96 -7.67
CA PHE A 186 1.97 21.29 -7.18
C PHE A 186 2.88 22.08 -8.13
N ARG A 187 3.36 21.48 -9.23
CA ARG A 187 4.05 22.20 -10.29
C ARG A 187 3.09 22.51 -11.45
N ARG A 188 2.71 23.79 -11.48
CA ARG A 188 2.05 24.56 -12.56
C ARG A 188 0.53 24.69 -12.46
N ILE A 189 0.09 25.48 -11.48
CA ILE A 189 -0.74 26.63 -11.84
C ILE A 189 0.17 27.85 -11.65
N SER A 190 0.78 28.27 -12.75
CA SER A 190 1.38 29.60 -12.92
C SER A 190 0.36 30.48 -13.61
#